data_AF-A0A8T7EKR4-F1
#
_entry.id   AF-A0A8T7EKR4-F1
#
_cell.length_a   1.000
_cell.length_b   1.000
_cell.length_c   1.000
_cell.angle_alpha   90.00
_cell.angle_beta   90.00
_cell.angle_gamma   90.00
#
_symmetry.space_group_name_H-M   'P 1'
#
loop_
_entity.id
_entity.type
_entity.pdbx_description
1 polymer ?
#
loop_
_entity_poly.entity_id
_entity_poly.type
_entity_poly.pdbx_seq_one_letter_code
_entity_poly.pdbx_strand_id
1 'polypeptide(L)'
;MAVPPRTTVLATDELSPASQRVFYESLLEPEDVYRYYDQLLAEHEGVDINDPDRERCVRSPSRGEFESYKPGDGSVPFEYRCLFQQTSLLGIDRATMITIRPGVRNDATGQNFEGTTRIDYEQYWEP
;
A
#
# COMPACT_ATOMS: atom_id res chain seq x y z
N MET A 1 -4.60 -4.98 11.23
CA MET A 1 -3.92 -3.77 10.75
C MET A 1 -4.96 -2.66 10.64
N ALA A 2 -4.67 -1.46 11.13
CA ALA A 2 -5.62 -0.36 11.09
C ALA A 2 -5.63 0.30 9.71
N VAL A 3 -6.81 0.71 9.24
CA VAL A 3 -7.01 1.35 7.92
C VAL A 3 -7.21 2.86 8.13
N PRO A 4 -6.65 3.74 7.27
CA PRO A 4 -6.84 5.18 7.37
C PRO A 4 -8.33 5.57 7.35
N PRO A 5 -8.71 6.70 7.97
CA PRO A 5 -10.08 7.20 7.89
C PRO A 5 -10.48 7.50 6.43
N ARG A 6 -11.79 7.55 6.16
CA ARG A 6 -12.36 7.80 4.82
C ARG A 6 -11.88 6.77 3.78
N THR A 7 -11.66 5.54 4.23
CA THR A 7 -11.27 4.40 3.40
C THR A 7 -12.36 3.34 3.46
N THR A 8 -12.70 2.78 2.31
CA THR A 8 -13.70 1.73 2.14
C THR A 8 -13.06 0.48 1.56
N VAL A 9 -13.52 -0.69 1.99
CA VAL A 9 -13.14 -1.96 1.36
C VAL A 9 -13.91 -2.13 0.06
N LEU A 10 -13.24 -2.63 -0.97
CA LEU A 10 -13.83 -2.89 -2.28
C LEU A 10 -13.99 -4.38 -2.55
N ALA A 11 -12.95 -5.14 -2.24
CA ALA A 11 -12.88 -6.57 -2.51
C ALA A 11 -11.86 -7.24 -1.58
N THR A 12 -12.09 -8.52 -1.35
CA THR A 12 -11.17 -9.41 -0.65
C THR A 12 -11.06 -10.69 -1.47
N ASP A 13 -9.83 -11.06 -1.81
CA ASP A 13 -9.50 -12.26 -2.56
C ASP A 13 -8.70 -13.20 -1.65
N GLU A 14 -9.27 -14.35 -1.30
CA GLU A 14 -8.52 -15.42 -0.64
C GLU A 14 -7.70 -16.18 -1.69
N LEU A 15 -6.36 -16.10 -1.61
CA LEU A 15 -5.46 -16.75 -2.57
C LEU A 15 -5.12 -18.19 -2.15
N SER A 16 -4.99 -18.40 -0.83
CA SER A 16 -4.78 -19.71 -0.20
C SER A 16 -5.19 -19.63 1.27
N PRO A 17 -5.22 -20.74 2.02
CA PRO A 17 -5.42 -20.68 3.48
C PRO A 17 -4.38 -19.80 4.20
N ALA A 18 -3.21 -19.63 3.57
CA ALA A 18 -2.05 -18.93 4.09
C ALA A 18 -1.86 -17.51 3.52
N SER A 19 -2.76 -17.03 2.65
CA SER A 19 -2.59 -15.74 1.98
C SER A 19 -3.90 -15.16 1.44
N GLN A 20 -4.03 -13.84 1.56
CA GLN A 20 -5.15 -13.10 0.98
C GLN A 20 -4.70 -11.75 0.42
N ARG A 21 -5.54 -11.18 -0.44
CA ARG A 21 -5.45 -9.80 -0.89
C ARG A 21 -6.70 -9.02 -0.49
N VAL A 22 -6.53 -7.79 -0.04
CA VAL A 22 -7.66 -6.89 0.29
C VAL A 22 -7.44 -5.56 -0.43
N PHE A 23 -8.46 -5.12 -1.14
CA PHE A 23 -8.45 -3.89 -1.92
C PHE A 23 -9.29 -2.82 -1.25
N TYR A 24 -8.72 -1.63 -1.08
CA TYR A 24 -9.40 -0.49 -0.52
C TYR A 24 -9.35 0.73 -1.46
N GLU A 25 -10.32 1.62 -1.28
CA GLU A 25 -10.35 2.96 -1.85
C GLU A 25 -10.39 3.99 -0.72
N SER A 26 -9.57 5.02 -0.82
CA SER A 26 -9.54 6.13 0.13
C SER A 26 -9.79 7.46 -0.56
N LEU A 27 -10.49 8.35 0.13
CA LEU A 27 -10.67 9.75 -0.29
C LEU A 27 -9.55 10.67 0.22
N LEU A 28 -8.48 10.09 0.77
CA LEU A 28 -7.26 10.80 1.14
C LEU A 28 -6.27 10.78 -0.02
N GLU A 29 -5.37 11.77 -0.05
CA GLU A 29 -4.25 11.78 -1.00
C GLU A 29 -3.27 10.64 -0.69
N PRO A 30 -2.57 10.09 -1.70
CA PRO A 30 -1.56 9.04 -1.48
C PRO A 30 -0.52 9.44 -0.44
N GLU A 31 -0.17 10.72 -0.39
CA GLU A 31 0.74 11.32 0.57
C GLU A 31 0.28 11.16 2.02
N ASP A 32 -1.00 11.38 2.28
CA ASP A 32 -1.53 11.28 3.64
C ASP A 32 -1.73 9.81 4.05
N VAL A 33 -2.08 8.95 3.09
CA VAL A 33 -2.15 7.51 3.30
C VAL A 33 -0.77 6.91 3.61
N TYR A 34 0.28 7.30 2.88
CA TYR A 34 1.63 6.80 3.19
C TYR A 34 2.07 7.28 4.58
N ARG A 35 1.83 8.55 4.95
CA ARG A 35 2.23 9.06 6.28
C ARG A 35 1.56 8.28 7.40
N TYR A 36 0.29 7.94 7.22
CA TYR A 36 -0.46 7.13 8.17
C TYR A 36 0.20 5.75 8.36
N TYR A 37 0.51 5.04 7.27
CA TYR A 37 1.15 3.71 7.39
C TYR A 37 2.61 3.79 7.83
N ASP A 38 3.35 4.82 7.44
CA ASP A 38 4.73 5.04 7.86
C ASP A 38 4.82 5.30 9.38
N GLN A 39 3.82 5.99 9.94
CA GLN A 39 3.66 6.12 11.38
C GLN A 39 3.35 4.77 12.05
N LEU A 40 2.38 4.02 11.52
CA LEU A 40 2.06 2.69 12.06
C LEU A 40 3.25 1.72 11.98
N LEU A 41 4.09 1.84 10.96
CA LEU A 41 5.29 1.03 10.81
C LEU A 41 6.31 1.34 11.91
N ALA A 42 6.58 2.62 12.17
CA ALA A 42 7.45 3.01 13.28
C ALA A 42 6.91 2.50 14.64
N GLU A 43 5.59 2.57 14.84
CA GLU A 43 4.92 2.03 16.03
C GLU A 43 5.05 0.50 16.12
N HIS A 44 4.89 -0.22 15.00
CA HIS A 44 5.03 -1.67 14.91
C HIS A 44 6.45 -2.16 15.21
N GLU A 45 7.45 -1.43 14.72
CA GLU A 45 8.88 -1.74 14.96
C GLU A 45 9.38 -1.22 16.31
N GLY A 46 8.59 -0.41 17.03
CA GLY A 46 8.96 0.16 18.33
C GLY A 46 10.10 1.19 18.25
N VAL A 47 10.20 1.92 17.14
CA VAL A 47 11.26 2.91 16.87
C VAL A 47 10.71 4.34 16.81
N ASP A 48 11.58 5.34 17.00
CA ASP A 48 11.19 6.74 16.85
C ASP A 48 10.88 7.06 15.38
N ILE A 49 9.75 7.72 15.11
CA ILE A 49 9.33 8.14 13.77
C ILE A 49 10.37 9.03 13.05
N ASN A 50 11.22 9.71 13.81
CA ASN A 50 12.27 10.59 13.33
C ASN A 50 13.62 9.91 13.16
N ASP A 51 13.77 8.64 13.56
CA ASP A 51 15.00 7.88 13.38
C ASP A 51 15.36 7.82 11.88
N PRO A 52 16.53 8.32 11.44
CA PRO A 52 16.91 8.27 10.02
C PRO A 52 17.11 6.85 9.50
N ASP A 53 17.45 5.88 10.36
CA ASP A 53 17.83 4.52 10.01
C ASP A 53 16.67 3.51 10.12
N ARG A 54 15.47 3.96 10.51
CA ARG A 54 14.29 3.08 10.58
C ARG A 54 13.83 2.61 9.21
N GLU A 55 13.10 1.49 9.20
CA GLU A 55 12.30 1.07 8.06
C GLU A 55 11.20 2.11 7.74
N ARG A 56 10.98 2.37 6.45
CA ARG A 56 10.04 3.38 5.96
C ARG A 56 9.21 2.84 4.81
N CYS A 57 8.05 3.43 4.62
CA CYS A 57 7.36 3.26 3.34
C CYS A 57 8.22 3.83 2.20
N VAL A 58 8.46 3.04 1.16
CA VAL A 58 9.31 3.41 0.02
C VAL A 58 8.45 3.87 -1.15
N ARG A 59 8.78 5.02 -1.74
CA ARG A 59 8.16 5.50 -2.99
C ARG A 59 8.89 4.94 -4.21
N SER A 60 8.14 4.49 -5.21
CA SER A 60 8.64 4.10 -6.53
C SER A 60 7.86 4.84 -7.63
N PRO A 61 8.54 5.55 -8.55
CA PRO A 61 9.95 5.94 -8.48
C PRO A 61 10.21 6.83 -7.25
N SER A 62 11.47 7.01 -6.85
CA SER A 62 11.78 7.84 -5.67
C SER A 62 11.35 9.31 -5.85
N ARG A 63 11.27 9.79 -7.10
CA ARG A 63 10.73 11.11 -7.50
C ARG A 63 10.09 11.02 -8.88
N GLY A 64 9.14 11.91 -9.16
CA GLY A 64 8.47 11.97 -10.47
C GLY A 64 7.51 10.80 -10.69
N GLU A 65 7.34 10.42 -11.95
CA GLU A 65 6.43 9.37 -12.40
C GLU A 65 7.21 8.24 -13.08
N PHE A 66 6.64 7.04 -13.12
CA PHE A 66 7.18 5.94 -13.91
C PHE A 66 7.28 6.36 -15.38
N GLU A 67 8.37 5.98 -16.06
CA GLU A 67 8.56 6.32 -17.48
C GLU A 67 7.47 5.74 -18.39
N SER A 68 6.83 4.65 -17.95
CA SER A 68 5.72 4.03 -18.64
C SER A 68 4.37 4.75 -18.44
N TYR A 69 4.30 5.72 -17.53
CA TYR A 69 3.05 6.38 -17.20
C TYR A 69 2.52 7.22 -18.36
N LYS A 70 1.25 7.01 -18.69
CA LYS A 70 0.49 7.77 -19.68
C LYS A 70 -0.92 8.01 -19.14
N PRO A 71 -1.34 9.28 -19.01
CA PRO A 71 -2.70 9.57 -18.58
C PRO A 71 -3.75 8.87 -19.47
N GLY A 72 -4.70 8.17 -18.85
CA GLY A 72 -5.84 7.55 -19.53
C GLY A 72 -5.63 6.11 -20.01
N ASP A 73 -4.43 5.51 -19.92
CA ASP A 73 -4.24 4.09 -20.29
C ASP A 73 -4.32 3.11 -19.11
N GLY A 74 -4.63 3.62 -17.91
CA GLY A 74 -4.67 2.85 -16.67
C GLY A 74 -3.31 2.58 -16.04
N SER A 75 -2.21 3.08 -16.61
CA SER A 75 -0.90 3.07 -15.95
C SER A 75 -0.89 3.96 -14.72
N VAL A 76 -0.14 3.52 -13.72
CA VAL A 76 -0.01 4.22 -12.43
C VAL A 76 1.23 5.12 -12.49
N PRO A 77 1.15 6.39 -12.05
CA PRO A 77 2.28 7.31 -12.10
C PRO A 77 3.35 6.99 -11.04
N PHE A 78 2.95 6.58 -9.83
CA PHE A 78 3.87 6.19 -8.76
C PHE A 78 3.14 5.33 -7.73
N GLU A 79 3.89 4.69 -6.85
CA GLU A 79 3.36 3.93 -5.72
C GLU A 79 4.21 4.15 -4.47
N TYR A 80 3.61 3.97 -3.30
CA TYR A 80 4.30 3.76 -2.03
C TYR A 80 4.13 2.30 -1.62
N ARG A 81 5.16 1.71 -1.04
CA ARG A 81 5.14 0.35 -0.49
C ARG A 81 5.57 0.37 0.96
N CYS A 82 4.73 -0.14 1.84
CA CYS A 82 5.02 -0.30 3.26
C CYS A 82 5.00 -1.79 3.59
N LEU A 83 6.10 -2.32 4.11
CA LEU A 83 6.22 -3.73 4.47
C LEU A 83 6.13 -3.88 5.99
N PHE A 84 5.10 -4.56 6.45
CA PHE A 84 4.97 -4.98 7.84
C PHE A 84 5.35 -6.45 7.92
N GLN A 85 6.40 -6.76 8.69
CA GLN A 85 6.83 -8.13 8.91
C GLN A 85 6.84 -8.45 10.40
N GLN A 86 6.46 -9.68 10.71
CA GLN A 86 6.62 -10.25 12.03
C GLN A 86 7.45 -11.51 11.88
N THR A 87 8.58 -11.52 12.58
CA THR A 87 9.58 -12.59 12.52
C THR A 87 9.67 -13.25 13.90
N SER A 88 9.54 -14.57 13.95
CA SER A 88 9.86 -15.36 15.14
C SER A 88 11.27 -15.95 15.04
N LEU A 89 11.63 -16.77 16.02
CA LEU A 89 12.89 -17.51 16.02
C LEU A 89 13.04 -18.47 14.83
N LEU A 90 11.94 -18.82 14.13
CA LEU A 90 11.93 -19.79 13.02
C LEU A 90 11.89 -19.14 11.64
N GLY A 91 11.58 -17.84 11.53
CA GLY A 91 11.44 -17.15 10.25
C GLY A 91 10.37 -16.07 10.28
N ILE A 92 9.91 -15.65 9.10
CA ILE A 92 8.82 -14.68 8.94
C ILE A 92 7.49 -15.42 9.12
N ASP A 93 6.84 -15.20 10.26
CA ASP A 93 5.54 -15.81 10.56
C ASP A 93 4.42 -15.12 9.77
N ARG A 94 4.53 -13.80 9.60
CA ARG A 94 3.51 -12.97 8.95
C ARG A 94 4.15 -11.83 8.19
N ALA A 95 3.65 -11.56 7.00
CA ALA A 95 4.00 -10.39 6.23
C ALA A 95 2.74 -9.72 5.67
N THR A 96 2.74 -8.40 5.63
CA THR A 96 1.74 -7.61 4.91
C THR A 96 2.46 -6.53 4.12
N MET A 97 2.39 -6.63 2.80
CA MET A 97 2.83 -5.57 1.90
C MET A 97 1.62 -4.69 1.59
N ILE A 98 1.74 -3.41 1.88
CA ILE A 98 0.73 -2.41 1.54
C ILE A 98 1.24 -1.61 0.36
N THR A 99 0.56 -1.70 -0.78
CA THR A 99 0.82 -0.85 -1.94
C THR A 99 -0.21 0.27 -2.01
N ILE A 100 0.25 1.51 -2.06
CA ILE A 100 -0.57 2.72 -2.07
C ILE A 100 -0.30 3.44 -3.38
N ARG A 101 -1.34 3.74 -4.15
CA ARG A 101 -1.20 4.39 -5.46
C ARG A 101 -2.37 5.35 -5.72
N PRO A 102 -2.16 6.43 -6.48
CA PRO A 102 -3.28 7.24 -6.92
C PRO A 102 -4.21 6.40 -7.81
N GLY A 103 -5.50 6.67 -7.71
CA GLY A 103 -6.49 6.16 -8.66
C GLY A 103 -6.27 6.79 -10.03
N VAL A 104 -6.43 5.99 -11.07
CA VAL A 104 -6.12 6.38 -12.45
C VAL A 104 -7.31 6.16 -13.36
N ARG A 105 -7.31 6.89 -14.47
CA ARG A 105 -8.26 6.72 -15.55
C ARG A 105 -7.77 5.68 -16.56
N ASN A 106 -8.68 4.84 -17.03
CA ASN A 106 -8.45 3.90 -18.13
C ASN A 106 -9.57 4.05 -19.18
N ASP A 107 -9.24 4.72 -20.27
CA ASP A 107 -10.14 5.05 -21.37
C ASP A 107 -10.56 3.79 -22.16
N ALA A 108 -9.72 2.74 -22.15
CA ALA A 108 -10.02 1.48 -22.83
C ALA A 108 -11.09 0.65 -22.09
N THR A 109 -11.14 0.74 -20.76
CA THR A 109 -12.15 0.05 -19.93
C THR A 109 -13.30 0.96 -19.52
N GLY A 110 -13.19 2.27 -19.75
CA GLY A 110 -14.15 3.28 -19.29
C GLY A 110 -14.13 3.53 -17.78
N GLN A 111 -13.11 3.02 -17.07
CA GLN A 111 -12.97 3.19 -15.63
C GLN A 111 -12.27 4.52 -15.31
N ASN A 112 -12.74 5.22 -14.29
CA ASN A 112 -12.06 6.40 -13.77
C ASN A 112 -12.07 6.41 -12.24
N PHE A 113 -10.87 6.33 -11.65
CA PHE A 113 -10.66 6.44 -10.21
C PHE A 113 -9.83 7.69 -9.83
N GLU A 114 -9.62 8.62 -10.75
CA GLU A 114 -8.94 9.89 -10.48
C GLU A 114 -9.60 10.61 -9.26
N GLY A 115 -8.76 11.22 -8.41
CA GLY A 115 -9.23 11.86 -7.18
C GLY A 115 -9.46 10.92 -5.98
N THR A 116 -9.08 9.65 -6.12
CA THR A 116 -9.04 8.67 -5.01
C THR A 116 -7.65 8.07 -4.87
N THR A 117 -7.41 7.38 -3.75
CA THR A 117 -6.23 6.56 -3.53
C THR A 117 -6.62 5.09 -3.43
N ARG A 118 -5.86 4.24 -4.12
CA ARG A 118 -6.02 2.79 -4.12
C ARG A 118 -5.01 2.18 -3.17
N ILE A 119 -5.46 1.26 -2.31
CA ILE A 119 -4.62 0.60 -1.33
C ILE A 119 -4.81 -0.91 -1.46
N ASP A 120 -3.73 -1.60 -1.74
CA ASP A 120 -3.73 -3.04 -1.96
C ASP A 120 -2.93 -3.69 -0.82
N TYR A 121 -3.59 -4.51 -0.01
CA TYR A 121 -2.96 -5.32 1.01
C TYR A 121 -2.66 -6.69 0.43
N GLU A 122 -1.38 -7.08 0.41
CA GLU A 122 -0.98 -8.46 0.13
C GLU A 122 -0.49 -9.08 1.42
N GLN A 123 -1.20 -10.10 1.91
CA GLN A 123 -0.94 -10.69 3.22
C GLN A 123 -0.54 -12.15 3.09
N TYR A 124 0.44 -12.54 3.90
CA TYR A 124 0.97 -13.88 3.98
C TYR A 124 1.16 -14.29 5.45
N TRP A 125 0.86 -15.54 5.76
CA TRP A 125 1.13 -16.18 7.04
C TRP A 125 1.82 -17.52 6.81
N GLU A 126 2.76 -17.87 7.67
CA GLU A 126 3.30 -19.22 7.73
C GLU A 126 2.18 -20.19 8.20
N PRO A 127 1.95 -21.32 7.51
CA PRO A 127 0.90 -22.29 7.86
C PRO A 127 1.06 -22.94 9.24
#